data_AF-A0A0S7Y8A3-F1
#
_entry.id   AF-A0A0S7Y8A3-F1
#
_cell.length_a   1.000
_cell.length_b   1.000
_cell.length_c   1.000
_cell.angle_alpha   90.00
_cell.angle_beta   90.00
_cell.angle_gamma   90.00
#
_symmetry.space_group_name_H-M   'P 1'
#
loop_
_entity.id
_entity.type
_entity.pdbx_description
1 polymer ?
#
loop_
_entity_poly.entity_id
_entity_poly.type
_entity_poly.pdbx_seq_one_letter_code
_entity_poly.pdbx_strand_id
1 'polypeptide(L)'
;FKKKDLLRDFCLYWLFIFGFLTLLRFLSDPDFWLDWIAYGTELQFGLAILFGLLFELLTKRVEKKKASVILVLASLLLIVVWLPIFNQAVLGTLQPNITQTIEYKLSKQISETASSGERVFLSGTTAFWLNAFFDIPQVRGGVDQASTDPNWRKATWELREGTNPEKSVKWLKDLDVSYLVVHTEESKEFYHDFTSPEKFEKAEGLKRIYDEEGDWIYRVLD
;
A
#
# COMPACT_ATOMS: atom_id res chain seq x y z
N PHE A 1 -46.22 -19.50 9.58
CA PHE A 1 -44.90 -19.00 9.17
C PHE A 1 -43.92 -19.10 10.34
N LYS A 2 -42.83 -19.86 10.22
CA LYS A 2 -41.81 -19.99 11.28
C LYS A 2 -41.11 -18.64 11.45
N LYS A 3 -40.97 -18.15 12.68
CA LYS A 3 -40.25 -16.90 12.98
C LYS A 3 -38.79 -17.10 12.58
N LYS A 4 -38.29 -16.32 11.61
CA LYS A 4 -36.90 -16.40 11.16
C LYS A 4 -35.98 -15.92 12.27
N ASP A 5 -34.90 -16.66 12.52
CA ASP A 5 -33.84 -16.25 13.43
C ASP A 5 -32.76 -15.52 12.63
N LEU A 6 -32.96 -14.20 12.48
CA LEU A 6 -32.10 -13.36 11.65
C LEU A 6 -30.65 -13.33 12.15
N LEU A 7 -30.42 -13.44 13.46
CA LEU A 7 -29.06 -13.49 14.01
C LEU A 7 -28.35 -14.77 13.59
N ARG A 8 -29.00 -15.93 13.80
CA ARG A 8 -28.43 -17.21 13.41
C ARG A 8 -28.16 -17.26 11.91
N ASP A 9 -29.15 -16.86 11.11
CA ASP A 9 -29.05 -16.91 9.66
C ASP A 9 -27.93 -15.97 9.17
N PHE A 10 -27.83 -14.75 9.71
CA PHE A 10 -26.72 -13.83 9.42
C PHE A 10 -25.36 -14.44 9.78
N CYS A 11 -25.18 -14.93 11.02
CA CYS A 11 -23.90 -15.51 11.45
C CYS A 11 -23.49 -16.70 10.58
N LEU A 12 -24.44 -17.57 10.22
CA LEU A 12 -24.18 -18.72 9.36
C LEU A 12 -23.73 -18.28 7.96
N TYR A 13 -24.47 -17.38 7.31
CA TYR A 13 -24.10 -16.92 5.97
C TYR A 13 -22.79 -16.13 5.97
N TRP A 14 -22.60 -15.26 6.97
CA TRP A 14 -21.39 -14.46 7.12
C TRP A 14 -20.15 -15.35 7.28
N LEU A 15 -20.19 -16.26 8.27
CA LEU A 15 -19.08 -17.19 8.52
C LEU A 15 -18.85 -18.14 7.33
N PHE A 16 -19.92 -18.58 6.67
CA PHE A 16 -19.81 -19.43 5.51
C PHE A 16 -19.12 -18.71 4.35
N ILE A 17 -19.55 -17.50 3.97
CA ILE A 17 -18.97 -16.77 2.83
C ILE A 17 -17.49 -16.47 3.06
N PHE A 18 -17.15 -15.85 4.19
CA PHE A 18 -15.75 -15.48 4.46
C PHE A 18 -14.88 -16.69 4.80
N GLY A 19 -15.43 -17.67 5.52
CA GLY A 19 -14.71 -18.91 5.85
C GLY A 19 -14.45 -19.76 4.61
N PHE A 20 -15.43 -19.90 3.72
CA PHE A 20 -15.27 -20.66 2.48
C PHE A 20 -14.27 -20.02 1.53
N LEU A 21 -14.37 -18.70 1.29
CA LEU A 21 -13.43 -17.98 0.42
C LEU A 21 -12.00 -18.07 0.95
N THR A 22 -11.82 -17.85 2.26
CA THR A 22 -10.51 -17.94 2.91
C THR A 22 -9.94 -19.36 2.81
N LEU A 23 -10.75 -20.37 3.11
CA LEU A 23 -10.32 -21.77 3.08
C LEU A 23 -9.94 -22.21 1.67
N LEU A 24 -10.76 -21.92 0.66
CA LEU A 24 -10.45 -22.28 -0.73
C LEU A 24 -9.18 -21.59 -1.23
N ARG A 25 -8.98 -20.31 -0.87
CA ARG A 25 -7.78 -19.58 -1.28
C ARG A 25 -6.54 -20.16 -0.63
N PHE A 26 -6.58 -20.45 0.67
CA PHE A 26 -5.49 -21.08 1.41
C PHE A 26 -5.16 -22.49 0.89
N LEU A 27 -6.18 -23.28 0.52
CA LEU A 27 -5.97 -24.60 -0.10
C LEU A 27 -5.33 -24.50 -1.49
N SER A 28 -5.64 -23.45 -2.25
CA SER A 28 -5.09 -23.25 -3.60
C SER A 28 -3.65 -22.76 -3.59
N ASP A 29 -3.27 -21.96 -2.59
CA ASP A 29 -1.94 -21.38 -2.47
C ASP A 29 -1.59 -21.23 -0.97
N PRO A 30 -0.99 -22.27 -0.35
CA PRO A 30 -0.67 -22.26 1.07
C PRO A 30 0.36 -21.21 1.47
N ASP A 31 1.19 -20.78 0.52
CA ASP A 31 2.21 -19.74 0.72
C ASP A 31 1.59 -18.33 0.66
N PHE A 32 0.34 -18.22 0.19
CA PHE A 32 -0.40 -16.97 0.14
C PHE A 32 -1.18 -16.71 1.42
N TRP A 33 -0.74 -15.73 2.21
CA TRP A 33 -1.51 -15.17 3.31
C TRP A 33 -2.44 -14.07 2.79
N LEU A 34 -3.76 -14.26 2.92
CA LEU A 34 -4.75 -13.25 2.59
C LEU A 34 -4.57 -12.03 3.52
N ASP A 35 -4.32 -10.86 2.94
CA ASP A 35 -4.36 -9.61 3.68
C ASP A 35 -5.80 -9.40 4.20
N TRP A 36 -5.96 -9.39 5.53
CA TRP A 36 -7.25 -9.21 6.19
C TRP A 36 -7.88 -7.84 5.86
N ILE A 37 -7.07 -6.86 5.46
CA ILE A 37 -7.52 -5.54 5.04
C ILE A 37 -8.36 -5.64 3.75
N ALA A 38 -8.13 -6.67 2.92
CA ALA A 38 -8.90 -6.90 1.69
C ALA A 38 -10.41 -7.11 1.95
N TYR A 39 -10.79 -7.57 3.14
CA TYR A 39 -12.18 -7.71 3.58
C TYR A 39 -12.59 -6.66 4.63
N GLY A 40 -11.78 -5.62 4.82
CA GLY A 40 -11.98 -4.64 5.90
C GLY A 40 -13.35 -3.96 5.83
N THR A 41 -13.79 -3.58 4.62
CA THR A 41 -15.09 -2.93 4.40
C THR A 41 -16.24 -3.89 4.68
N GLU A 42 -16.14 -5.13 4.22
CA GLU A 42 -17.12 -6.16 4.50
C GLU A 42 -17.22 -6.42 6.00
N LEU A 43 -16.10 -6.62 6.69
CA LEU A 43 -16.07 -6.81 8.14
C LEU A 43 -16.76 -5.65 8.88
N GLN A 44 -16.53 -4.41 8.46
CA GLN A 44 -17.21 -3.24 9.05
C GLN A 44 -18.74 -3.31 8.88
N PHE A 45 -19.22 -3.60 7.67
CA PHE A 45 -20.66 -3.74 7.43
C PHE A 45 -21.26 -4.93 8.19
N GLY A 46 -20.56 -6.07 8.22
CA GLY A 46 -20.98 -7.25 8.96
C GLY A 46 -21.10 -7.00 10.45
N LEU A 47 -20.11 -6.32 11.05
CA LEU A 47 -20.15 -5.92 12.45
C LEU A 47 -21.31 -4.95 12.74
N ALA A 48 -21.57 -3.97 11.86
CA ALA A 48 -22.68 -3.04 12.02
C ALA A 48 -24.04 -3.77 12.02
N ILE A 49 -24.23 -4.73 11.11
CA ILE A 49 -25.44 -5.56 11.06
C ILE A 49 -25.54 -6.43 12.32
N LEU A 50 -24.45 -7.07 12.73
CA LEU A 50 -24.39 -7.89 13.94
C LEU A 50 -24.77 -7.09 15.19
N PHE A 51 -24.24 -5.87 15.35
CA PHE A 51 -24.60 -4.97 16.45
C PHE A 51 -26.09 -4.63 16.45
N GLY A 52 -26.68 -4.37 15.27
CA GLY A 52 -28.12 -4.15 15.14
C GLY A 52 -28.96 -5.35 15.60
N LEU A 53 -28.58 -6.56 15.19
CA LEU A 53 -29.27 -7.79 15.57
C LEU A 53 -29.11 -8.13 17.07
N LEU A 54 -27.92 -7.90 17.63
CA LEU A 54 -27.66 -8.03 19.07
C LEU A 54 -28.45 -7.01 19.89
N PHE A 55 -28.58 -5.77 19.39
CA PHE A 55 -29.42 -4.76 20.02
C PHE A 55 -30.90 -5.15 20.01
N GLU A 56 -31.41 -5.70 18.90
CA GLU A 56 -32.78 -6.24 18.85
C GLU A 56 -33.00 -7.30 19.93
N LEU A 57 -32.04 -8.23 20.11
CA LEU A 57 -32.10 -9.24 21.17
C LEU A 57 -32.04 -8.64 22.56
N LEU A 58 -31.25 -7.60 22.77
CA LEU A 58 -31.18 -6.89 24.05
C LEU A 58 -32.53 -6.25 24.41
N THR A 59 -33.20 -5.61 23.45
CA THR A 59 -34.54 -5.02 23.67
C THR A 59 -35.64 -6.05 23.96
N LYS A 60 -35.43 -7.32 23.60
CA LYS A 60 -36.35 -8.42 23.96
C LYS A 60 -36.12 -8.94 25.39
N ARG A 61 -34.91 -8.77 25.93
CA ARG A 61 -34.53 -9.27 27.27
C ARG A 61 -34.66 -8.20 28.36
N VAL A 62 -34.54 -6.93 27.98
CA VAL A 62 -34.52 -5.79 28.90
C VAL A 62 -35.54 -4.76 28.42
N GLU A 63 -36.14 -4.00 29.34
CA GLU A 63 -37.01 -2.87 29.00
C GLU A 63 -36.36 -1.96 27.95
N LYS A 64 -37.13 -1.60 26.91
CA LYS A 64 -36.63 -0.82 25.76
C LYS A 64 -35.88 0.45 26.16
N LYS A 65 -36.37 1.18 27.18
CA LYS A 65 -35.69 2.39 27.70
C LYS A 65 -34.29 2.08 28.23
N LYS A 66 -34.14 1.02 29.03
CA LYS A 66 -32.86 0.60 29.60
C LYS A 66 -31.91 0.11 28.50
N ALA A 67 -32.41 -0.67 27.53
CA ALA A 67 -31.61 -1.11 26.38
C ALA A 67 -31.10 0.08 25.54
N SER A 68 -31.94 1.09 25.28
CA SER A 68 -31.53 2.31 24.58
C SER A 68 -30.47 3.09 25.36
N VAL A 69 -30.60 3.21 26.69
CA VAL A 69 -29.58 3.85 27.53
C VAL A 69 -28.25 3.09 27.45
N ILE A 70 -28.26 1.75 27.53
CA ILE A 70 -27.06 0.93 27.40
C ILE A 70 -26.39 1.16 26.05
N LEU A 71 -27.16 1.20 24.95
CA LEU A 71 -26.62 1.46 23.62
C LEU A 71 -25.97 2.84 23.53
N VAL A 72 -26.64 3.89 24.04
CA VAL A 72 -26.09 5.25 24.04
C VAL A 72 -24.78 5.31 24.83
N LEU A 73 -24.73 4.69 26.01
CA LEU A 73 -23.52 4.65 26.83
C LEU A 73 -22.39 3.87 26.15
N ALA A 74 -22.70 2.73 25.51
CA ALA A 74 -21.73 1.94 24.78
C ALA A 74 -21.18 2.70 23.56
N SER A 75 -22.04 3.38 22.80
CA SER A 75 -21.62 4.22 21.67
C SER A 75 -20.78 5.42 22.13
N LEU A 76 -21.15 6.07 23.24
CA LEU A 76 -20.35 7.15 23.82
C LEU A 76 -18.97 6.65 24.26
N LEU A 77 -18.89 5.50 24.91
CA LEU A 77 -17.62 4.88 25.29
C LEU A 77 -16.77 4.58 24.06
N LEU A 78 -17.36 3.99 23.02
CA LEU A 78 -16.67 3.72 21.75
C LEU A 78 -16.14 5.00 21.12
N ILE A 79 -16.93 6.08 21.08
CA ILE A 79 -16.50 7.38 20.52
C ILE A 79 -15.35 7.96 21.35
N VAL A 80 -15.46 7.96 22.68
CA VAL A 80 -14.43 8.51 23.57
C VAL A 80 -13.11 7.76 23.43
N VAL A 81 -13.14 6.44 23.23
CA VAL A 81 -11.95 5.63 23.00
C VAL A 81 -11.43 5.79 21.56
N TRP A 82 -12.33 5.83 20.58
CA TRP A 82 -11.97 5.85 19.17
C TRP A 82 -11.42 7.19 18.70
N LEU A 83 -11.97 8.33 19.17
CA LEU A 83 -11.52 9.66 18.76
C LEU A 83 -10.01 9.92 18.95
N PRO A 84 -9.39 9.63 20.12
CA PRO A 84 -7.95 9.84 20.27
C PRO A 84 -7.14 8.90 19.38
N ILE A 85 -7.57 7.63 19.23
CA ILE A 85 -6.92 6.66 18.34
C ILE A 85 -6.99 7.14 16.90
N PHE A 86 -8.17 7.57 16.44
CA PHE A 86 -8.38 8.10 15.10
C PHE A 86 -7.57 9.38 14.86
N ASN A 87 -7.54 10.28 15.83
CA ASN A 87 -6.74 11.49 15.72
C ASN A 87 -5.25 11.17 15.61
N GLN A 88 -4.72 10.24 16.40
CA GLN A 88 -3.30 9.90 16.34
C GLN A 88 -2.93 9.07 15.10
N ALA A 89 -3.73 8.06 14.78
CA ALA A 89 -3.42 7.06 13.75
C ALA A 89 -3.86 7.47 12.34
N VAL A 90 -4.75 8.47 12.21
CA VAL A 90 -5.26 8.93 10.90
C VAL A 90 -4.99 10.41 10.72
N LEU A 91 -5.57 11.28 11.55
CA LEU A 91 -5.44 12.72 11.33
C LEU A 91 -4.01 13.23 11.55
N GLY A 92 -3.33 12.68 12.55
CA GLY A 92 -1.93 13.01 12.88
C GLY A 92 -0.93 12.47 11.87
N THR A 93 -1.32 11.51 11.04
CA THR A 93 -0.48 10.99 9.95
C THR A 93 -0.75 11.70 8.62
N LEU A 94 -1.78 12.55 8.53
CA LEU A 94 -2.00 13.37 7.34
C LEU A 94 -0.83 14.33 7.19
N GLN A 95 -0.11 14.24 6.09
CA GLN A 95 0.96 15.17 5.76
C GLN A 95 0.36 16.46 5.19
N PRO A 96 0.44 17.60 5.89
CA PRO A 96 -0.28 18.82 5.49
C PRO A 96 0.39 19.54 4.31
N ASN A 97 1.68 19.27 4.06
CA ASN A 97 2.43 19.93 2.99
C ASN A 97 3.13 18.93 2.09
N ILE A 98 2.42 18.52 1.04
CA ILE A 98 2.92 17.56 0.05
C ILE A 98 4.22 18.05 -0.62
N THR A 99 4.43 19.36 -0.74
CA THR A 99 5.63 19.89 -1.43
C THR A 99 6.94 19.70 -0.66
N GLN A 100 6.85 19.38 0.63
CA GLN A 100 8.01 19.11 1.48
C GLN A 100 8.40 17.64 1.51
N THR A 101 7.54 16.78 0.96
CA THR A 101 7.72 15.32 0.95
C THR A 101 8.81 14.92 -0.04
N ILE A 102 9.44 13.77 0.20
CA ILE A 102 10.49 13.28 -0.68
C ILE A 102 9.92 12.89 -2.05
N GLU A 103 8.69 12.37 -2.05
CA GLU A 103 7.93 12.00 -3.23
C GLU A 103 7.74 13.20 -4.15
N TYR A 104 7.31 14.35 -3.62
CA TYR A 104 7.15 15.55 -4.45
C TYR A 104 8.50 16.11 -4.91
N LYS A 105 9.48 16.22 -4.01
CA LYS A 105 10.80 16.80 -4.31
C LYS A 105 11.51 16.03 -5.43
N LEU A 106 11.57 14.70 -5.33
CA LEU A 106 12.21 13.87 -6.35
C LEU A 106 11.40 13.85 -7.65
N SER A 107 10.07 13.79 -7.56
CA SER A 107 9.23 13.85 -8.76
C SER A 107 9.43 15.17 -9.52
N LYS A 108 9.59 16.28 -8.79
CA LYS A 108 9.91 17.59 -9.36
C LYS A 108 11.32 17.62 -9.95
N GLN A 109 12.31 17.08 -9.25
CA GLN A 109 13.70 17.01 -9.74
C GLN A 109 13.77 16.20 -11.05
N ILE A 110 13.06 15.08 -11.11
CA ILE A 110 12.96 14.24 -12.30
C ILE A 110 12.21 14.97 -13.42
N SER A 111 11.11 15.68 -13.13
CA SER A 111 10.36 16.41 -14.17
C SER A 111 11.13 17.55 -14.80
N GLU A 112 12.06 18.16 -14.06
CA GLU A 112 12.98 19.18 -14.56
C GLU A 112 14.16 18.60 -15.35
N THR A 113 14.48 17.32 -15.17
CA THR A 113 15.63 16.66 -15.79
C THR A 113 15.25 15.79 -16.99
N ALA A 114 14.17 15.03 -16.88
CA ALA A 114 13.74 14.06 -17.88
C ALA A 114 13.08 14.75 -19.07
N SER A 115 13.48 14.33 -20.27
CA SER A 115 12.83 14.72 -21.52
C SER A 115 11.56 13.90 -21.76
N SER A 116 10.67 14.41 -22.61
CA SER A 116 9.46 13.69 -22.99
C SER A 116 9.80 12.32 -23.57
N GLY A 117 9.20 11.26 -23.00
CA GLY A 117 9.39 9.87 -23.43
C GLY A 117 10.51 9.12 -22.69
N GLU A 118 11.41 9.80 -21.97
CA GLU A 118 12.41 9.15 -21.12
C GLU A 118 11.70 8.43 -19.95
N ARG A 119 12.07 7.19 -19.68
CA ARG A 119 11.45 6.38 -18.61
C ARG A 119 12.26 6.39 -17.35
N VAL A 120 11.57 6.29 -16.22
CA VAL A 120 12.20 6.26 -14.90
C VAL A 120 11.91 4.93 -14.21
N PHE A 121 12.92 4.39 -13.55
CA PHE A 121 12.77 3.34 -12.55
C PHE A 121 12.93 3.94 -11.16
N LEU A 122 11.92 3.71 -10.32
CA LEU A 122 11.86 4.10 -8.93
C LEU A 122 11.07 3.05 -8.15
N SER A 123 11.26 3.00 -6.84
CA SER A 123 10.58 2.07 -5.93
C SER A 123 10.21 2.79 -4.62
N GLY A 124 9.47 2.12 -3.74
CA GLY A 124 8.97 2.71 -2.51
C GLY A 124 7.79 3.64 -2.77
N THR A 125 7.60 4.62 -1.89
CA THR A 125 6.49 5.58 -1.98
C THR A 125 6.59 6.42 -3.25
N THR A 126 7.80 6.77 -3.68
CA THR A 126 8.02 7.62 -4.86
C THR A 126 7.37 7.02 -6.12
N ALA A 127 7.41 5.69 -6.29
CA ALA A 127 6.80 4.99 -7.42
C ALA A 127 5.28 5.12 -7.46
N PHE A 128 4.63 5.21 -6.30
CA PHE A 128 3.18 5.38 -6.22
C PHE A 128 2.74 6.82 -6.50
N TRP A 129 3.61 7.80 -6.21
CA TRP A 129 3.26 9.21 -6.22
C TRP A 129 3.73 9.98 -7.46
N LEU A 130 4.75 9.51 -8.17
CA LEU A 130 5.34 10.22 -9.32
C LEU A 130 4.26 10.69 -10.31
N ASN A 131 3.41 9.77 -10.78
CA ASN A 131 2.35 10.08 -11.74
C ASN A 131 1.13 10.79 -11.14
N ALA A 132 1.04 10.90 -9.82
CA ALA A 132 0.07 11.79 -9.19
C ALA A 132 0.48 13.27 -9.30
N PHE A 133 1.78 13.55 -9.47
CA PHE A 133 2.33 14.91 -9.55
C PHE A 133 2.75 15.32 -10.97
N PHE A 134 3.42 14.43 -11.70
CA PHE A 134 3.97 14.72 -13.03
C PHE A 134 3.76 13.52 -13.99
N ASP A 135 3.41 13.82 -15.23
CA ASP A 135 3.20 12.82 -16.27
C ASP A 135 4.56 12.34 -16.84
N ILE A 136 5.13 11.33 -16.19
CA ILE A 136 6.47 10.80 -16.48
C ILE A 136 6.36 9.28 -16.65
N PRO A 137 6.76 8.72 -17.80
CA PRO A 137 6.74 7.28 -18.00
C PRO A 137 7.55 6.55 -16.93
N GLN A 138 6.91 5.60 -16.25
CA GLN A 138 7.55 4.79 -15.21
C GLN A 138 7.49 3.30 -15.55
N VAL A 139 8.56 2.58 -15.24
CA VAL A 139 8.64 1.13 -15.42
C VAL A 139 7.98 0.37 -14.27
N ARG A 140 7.81 1.02 -13.11
CA ARG A 140 7.16 0.51 -11.89
C ARG A 140 6.29 1.62 -11.29
N GLY A 141 5.22 1.25 -10.56
CA GLY A 141 4.48 2.19 -9.70
C GLY A 141 2.95 2.10 -9.79
N GLY A 142 2.44 1.30 -10.72
CA GLY A 142 1.05 0.85 -10.73
C GLY A 142 0.87 -0.54 -10.13
N VAL A 143 -0.11 -1.27 -10.64
CA VAL A 143 -0.31 -2.69 -10.32
C VAL A 143 0.76 -3.50 -11.04
N ASP A 144 1.67 -4.13 -10.29
CA ASP A 144 2.79 -4.94 -10.80
C ASP A 144 2.36 -6.00 -11.84
N GLN A 145 1.14 -6.53 -11.72
CA GLN A 145 0.53 -7.51 -12.64
C GLN A 145 0.13 -6.93 -14.01
N ALA A 146 0.12 -5.61 -14.17
CA ALA A 146 -0.21 -4.96 -15.44
C ALA A 146 0.97 -4.94 -16.42
N SER A 147 2.16 -5.33 -15.98
CA SER A 147 3.33 -5.39 -16.85
C SER A 147 3.13 -6.42 -17.98
N THR A 148 3.45 -6.01 -19.20
CA THR A 148 3.42 -6.87 -20.39
C THR A 148 4.75 -7.59 -20.64
N ASP A 149 5.82 -7.20 -19.94
CA ASP A 149 7.13 -7.85 -20.05
C ASP A 149 7.20 -9.09 -19.13
N PRO A 150 7.47 -10.29 -19.68
CA PRO A 150 7.48 -11.54 -18.91
C PRO A 150 8.63 -11.63 -17.89
N ASN A 151 9.67 -10.81 -18.05
CA ASN A 151 10.83 -10.73 -17.17
C ASN A 151 10.78 -9.55 -16.21
N TRP A 152 9.78 -8.67 -16.32
CA TRP A 152 9.63 -7.47 -15.49
C TRP A 152 9.86 -7.76 -14.00
N ARG A 153 9.21 -8.79 -13.46
CA ARG A 153 9.35 -9.15 -12.04
C ARG A 153 10.79 -9.52 -11.66
N LYS A 154 11.50 -10.23 -12.54
CA LYS A 154 12.91 -10.61 -12.32
C LYS A 154 13.81 -9.38 -12.38
N ALA A 155 13.55 -8.49 -13.32
CA ALA A 155 14.29 -7.26 -13.48
C ALA A 155 14.11 -6.33 -12.28
N THR A 156 12.86 -6.08 -11.85
CA THR A 156 12.58 -5.23 -10.69
C THR A 156 13.17 -5.79 -9.40
N TRP A 157 13.14 -7.12 -9.23
CA TRP A 157 13.79 -7.79 -8.11
C TRP A 157 15.31 -7.58 -8.17
N GLU A 158 15.96 -7.77 -9.32
CA GLU A 158 17.41 -7.56 -9.44
C GLU A 158 17.81 -6.11 -9.16
N LEU A 159 17.01 -5.14 -9.63
CA LEU A 159 17.28 -3.72 -9.40
C LEU A 159 17.22 -3.37 -7.91
N ARG A 160 16.23 -3.86 -7.18
CA ARG A 160 16.03 -3.59 -5.75
C ARG A 160 16.93 -4.42 -4.83
N GLU A 161 16.95 -5.72 -5.06
CA GLU A 161 17.46 -6.74 -4.12
C GLU A 161 18.80 -7.33 -4.56
N GLY A 162 19.07 -7.33 -5.87
CA GLY A 162 20.29 -7.92 -6.42
C GLY A 162 21.54 -7.17 -5.97
N THR A 163 22.68 -7.84 -5.96
CA THR A 163 23.98 -7.24 -5.56
C THR A 163 24.90 -6.97 -6.74
N ASN A 164 24.54 -7.41 -7.95
CA ASN A 164 25.37 -7.26 -9.14
C ASN A 164 25.01 -5.97 -9.91
N PRO A 165 25.92 -4.98 -9.99
CA PRO A 165 25.66 -3.73 -10.67
C PRO A 165 25.56 -3.86 -12.19
N GLU A 166 26.40 -4.68 -12.84
CA GLU A 166 26.39 -4.82 -14.30
C GLU A 166 25.08 -5.45 -14.80
N LYS A 167 24.56 -6.42 -14.05
CA LYS A 167 23.27 -7.06 -14.31
C LYS A 167 22.11 -6.08 -14.09
N SER A 168 22.22 -5.22 -13.07
CA SER A 168 21.25 -4.16 -12.83
C SER A 168 21.23 -3.15 -13.99
N VAL A 169 22.40 -2.69 -14.44
CA VAL A 169 22.53 -1.79 -15.60
C VAL A 169 22.00 -2.43 -16.88
N LYS A 170 22.28 -3.71 -17.10
CA LYS A 170 21.70 -4.45 -18.23
C LYS A 170 20.17 -4.42 -18.19
N TRP A 171 19.55 -4.67 -17.03
CA TRP A 171 18.09 -4.60 -16.91
C TRP A 171 17.53 -3.19 -17.13
N LEU A 172 18.23 -2.15 -16.66
CA LEU A 172 17.84 -0.76 -16.93
C LEU A 172 17.80 -0.49 -18.44
N LYS A 173 18.82 -0.94 -19.18
CA LYS A 173 18.87 -0.82 -20.64
C LYS A 173 17.80 -1.67 -21.33
N ASP A 174 17.64 -2.93 -20.93
CA ASP A 174 16.64 -3.85 -21.51
C ASP A 174 15.20 -3.34 -21.32
N LEU A 175 14.93 -2.60 -20.25
CA LEU A 175 13.63 -1.99 -19.95
C LEU A 175 13.48 -0.55 -20.48
N ASP A 176 14.49 -0.05 -21.21
CA ASP A 176 14.52 1.31 -21.76
C ASP A 176 14.37 2.40 -20.67
N VAL A 177 15.05 2.20 -19.54
CA VAL A 177 15.09 3.14 -18.42
C VAL A 177 16.18 4.18 -18.66
N SER A 178 15.82 5.45 -18.62
CA SER A 178 16.74 6.58 -18.75
C SER A 178 17.24 7.08 -17.39
N TYR A 179 16.42 6.99 -16.34
CA TYR A 179 16.80 7.39 -14.99
C TYR A 179 16.46 6.33 -13.94
N LEU A 180 17.39 6.12 -13.02
CA LEU A 180 17.20 5.31 -11.84
C LEU A 180 17.20 6.22 -10.60
N VAL A 181 16.15 6.12 -9.79
CA VAL A 181 16.07 6.75 -8.47
C VAL A 181 16.35 5.69 -7.41
N VAL A 182 17.34 5.96 -6.54
CA VAL A 182 17.77 5.06 -5.46
C VAL A 182 17.62 5.77 -4.13
N HIS A 183 17.08 5.06 -3.14
CA HIS A 183 16.93 5.54 -1.77
C HIS A 183 17.88 4.74 -0.87
N THR A 184 18.76 5.42 -0.14
CA THR A 184 19.62 4.80 0.88
C THR A 184 18.91 4.77 2.23
N GLU A 185 19.57 4.23 3.26
CA GLU A 185 19.05 4.23 4.64
C GLU A 185 18.88 5.65 5.22
N GLU A 186 19.62 6.63 4.69
CA GLU A 186 19.52 8.03 5.11
C GLU A 186 18.31 8.77 4.51
N SER A 187 17.71 8.21 3.44
CA SER A 187 16.54 8.80 2.79
C SER A 187 15.37 8.95 3.76
N LYS A 188 14.48 9.90 3.46
CA LYS A 188 13.18 10.03 4.16
C LYS A 188 12.09 9.17 3.52
N GLU A 189 12.40 8.43 2.46
CA GLU A 189 11.50 7.47 1.84
C GLU A 189 11.14 6.35 2.83
N PHE A 190 9.87 5.94 2.87
CA PHE A 190 9.37 5.11 3.96
C PHE A 190 9.80 3.64 3.88
N TYR A 191 9.91 3.07 2.68
CA TYR A 191 10.12 1.63 2.50
C TYR A 191 11.59 1.22 2.45
N HIS A 192 12.48 2.08 1.96
CA HIS A 192 13.88 1.77 1.67
C HIS A 192 14.04 0.49 0.86
N ASP A 193 13.33 0.44 -0.27
CA ASP A 193 13.17 -0.78 -1.10
C ASP A 193 14.46 -1.35 -1.71
N PHE A 194 15.60 -0.66 -1.60
CA PHE A 194 16.88 -1.10 -2.13
C PHE A 194 17.74 -1.72 -1.02
N THR A 195 18.06 -3.00 -1.16
CA THR A 195 18.80 -3.76 -0.13
C THR A 195 20.30 -3.48 -0.16
N SER A 196 20.85 -3.06 -1.30
CA SER A 196 22.27 -2.71 -1.47
C SER A 196 22.42 -1.54 -2.44
N PRO A 197 21.99 -0.32 -2.04
CA PRO A 197 22.02 0.86 -2.92
C PRO A 197 23.45 1.21 -3.40
N GLU A 198 24.47 0.97 -2.58
CA GLU A 198 25.87 1.26 -2.83
C GLU A 198 26.44 0.53 -4.06
N LYS A 199 25.80 -0.56 -4.51
CA LYS A 199 26.20 -1.26 -5.74
C LYS A 199 26.20 -0.32 -6.95
N PHE A 200 25.29 0.66 -6.98
CA PHE A 200 25.13 1.58 -8.10
C PHE A 200 26.21 2.65 -8.17
N GLU A 201 26.96 2.90 -7.10
CA GLU A 201 28.07 3.87 -7.12
C GLU A 201 29.21 3.45 -8.05
N LYS A 202 29.44 2.14 -8.17
CA LYS A 202 30.53 1.55 -8.95
C LYS A 202 30.06 0.99 -10.28
N ALA A 203 28.77 1.14 -10.60
CA ALA A 203 28.18 0.58 -11.80
C ALA A 203 28.65 1.35 -13.06
N GLU A 204 29.35 0.66 -13.94
CA GLU A 204 29.65 1.20 -15.27
C GLU A 204 28.34 1.42 -16.05
N GLY A 205 28.23 2.56 -16.73
CA GLY A 205 27.02 2.94 -17.47
C GLY A 205 25.97 3.71 -16.66
N LEU A 206 26.25 4.05 -15.40
CA LEU A 206 25.45 4.99 -14.62
C LEU A 206 26.22 6.27 -14.31
N LYS A 207 25.56 7.42 -14.48
CA LYS A 207 26.07 8.71 -14.04
C LYS A 207 25.15 9.30 -12.98
N ARG A 208 25.66 9.44 -11.75
CA ARG A 208 24.94 10.17 -10.69
C ARG A 208 24.84 11.64 -11.06
N ILE A 209 23.61 12.15 -11.09
CA ILE A 209 23.29 13.54 -11.44
C ILE A 209 22.61 14.31 -10.31
N TYR A 210 22.15 13.60 -9.27
CA TYR A 210 21.55 14.16 -8.07
C TYR A 210 21.94 13.29 -6.87
N ASP A 211 22.21 13.95 -5.74
CA ASP A 211 22.57 13.33 -4.47
C ASP A 211 22.21 14.30 -3.33
N GLU A 212 21.12 14.01 -2.62
CA GLU A 212 20.65 14.84 -1.51
C GLU A 212 19.98 13.96 -0.46
N GLU A 213 20.35 14.12 0.82
CA GLU A 213 19.70 13.43 1.96
C GLU A 213 19.53 11.89 1.80
N GLY A 214 20.41 11.21 1.05
CA GLY A 214 20.32 9.76 0.81
C GLY A 214 19.49 9.37 -0.41
N ASP A 215 19.07 10.33 -1.21
CA ASP A 215 18.34 10.12 -2.45
C ASP A 215 19.23 10.40 -3.66
N TRP A 216 19.41 9.38 -4.50
CA TRP A 216 20.28 9.43 -5.67
C TRP A 216 19.47 9.33 -6.96
N ILE A 217 19.83 10.16 -7.94
CA ILE A 217 19.33 9.99 -9.32
C ILE A 217 20.52 9.70 -10.21
N TYR A 218 20.44 8.57 -10.91
CA TYR A 218 21.39 8.17 -11.93
C TYR A 218 20.76 8.33 -13.31
N ARG A 219 21.50 8.93 -14.24
CA ARG A 219 21.24 8.82 -15.67
C ARG A 219 21.90 7.54 -16.19
N VAL A 220 21.12 6.73 -16.90
CA VAL A 220 21.62 5.55 -17.62
C VAL A 220 22.30 6.03 -18.90
N LEU A 221 23.52 5.55 -19.12
CA LEU A 221 24.34 5.88 -20.28
C LEU A 221 24.26 4.76 -21.31
N ASP A 222 24.27 5.13 -22.59
CA ASP A 222 24.30 4.21 -23.73
C ASP A 222 25.56 3.32 -23.73
#